data_AF-A0A0L7KKR0-F1
#
_entry.id   AF-A0A0L7KKR0-F1
#
_cell.length_a   1.000
_cell.length_b   1.000
_cell.length_c   1.000
_cell.angle_alpha   90.00
_cell.angle_beta   90.00
_cell.angle_gamma   90.00
#
_symmetry.space_group_name_H-M   'P 1'
#
loop_
_entity.id
_entity.type
_entity.pdbx_description
1 polymer ?
#
loop_
_entity_poly.entity_id
_entity_poly.type
_entity_poly.pdbx_seq_one_letter_code
_entity_poly.pdbx_strand_id
1 'polypeptide(L)' 'MAGKEWLDSFSRRNAILSMRKPENTSAARSYGFNKTAVNDFFENLEKILVKHELAAEILMSHGYPQC' A
#
# COMPACT_ATOMS: atom_id res chain seq x y z
N MET A 1 8.49 -6.19 20.30
CA MET A 1 8.39 -4.81 19.77
C MET A 1 9.74 -4.42 19.18
N ALA A 2 9.77 -3.90 17.96
CA ALA A 2 10.99 -3.36 17.37
C ALA A 2 11.33 -2.02 18.06
N GLY A 3 12.22 -2.08 19.05
CA GLY A 3 12.68 -0.90 19.80
C GLY A 3 14.02 -0.36 19.29
N LYS A 4 14.60 0.58 20.03
CA LYS A 4 15.88 1.22 19.69
C LYS A 4 17.02 0.21 19.42
N GLU A 5 17.15 -0.81 20.25
CA GLU A 5 18.16 -1.88 20.08
C GLU A 5 18.04 -2.64 18.76
N TRP A 6 16.80 -2.86 18.31
CA TRP A 6 16.54 -3.50 17.04
C TRP A 6 16.93 -2.59 15.88
N LEU A 7 16.58 -1.29 15.94
CA LEU A 7 16.93 -0.30 14.93
C LEU A 7 18.45 -0.11 14.84
N ASP A 8 19.13 0.02 15.97
CA ASP A 8 20.59 0.19 16.03
C ASP A 8 21.30 -1.05 15.45
N SER A 9 20.82 -2.24 15.76
CA SER A 9 21.35 -3.50 15.20
C SER A 9 21.04 -3.67 13.71
N PHE A 10 19.87 -3.24 13.26
CA PHE A 10 19.47 -3.28 11.85
C PHE A 10 20.31 -2.31 11.01
N SER A 11 20.49 -1.08 11.48
CA SER A 11 21.33 -0.07 10.81
C SER A 11 22.79 -0.51 10.69
N ARG A 12 23.34 -1.15 11.75
CA ARG A 12 24.70 -1.72 11.70
C ARG A 12 24.86 -2.81 10.65
N ARG A 13 23.86 -3.69 10.49
CA ARG A 13 23.90 -4.77 9.48
C ARG A 13 23.67 -4.26 8.05
N ASN A 14 23.02 -3.12 7.90
CA ASN A 14 22.63 -2.56 6.61
C ASN A 14 23.24 -1.17 6.38
N ALA A 15 24.58 -1.07 6.43
CA ALA A 15 25.31 0.20 6.33
C ALA A 15 25.12 0.98 5.02
N ILE A 16 24.55 0.34 3.98
CA ILE A 16 24.23 0.97 2.68
C ILE A 16 22.91 1.77 2.77
N LEU A 17 22.06 1.47 3.74
CA LEU A 17 20.79 2.16 3.91
C LEU A 17 21.04 3.54 4.56
N SER A 18 20.54 4.58 3.91
CA SER A 18 20.53 5.93 4.46
C SER A 18 19.16 6.28 5.03
N MET A 19 19.15 6.91 6.19
CA MET A 19 17.94 7.54 6.72
C MET A 19 17.57 8.72 5.82
N ARG A 20 16.45 8.60 5.11
CA ARG A 20 15.95 9.67 4.25
C ARG A 20 14.98 10.56 5.01
N LYS A 21 15.01 11.86 4.69
CA LYS A 21 13.93 12.77 5.08
C LYS A 21 12.66 12.31 4.34
N PRO A 22 11.52 12.15 5.03
CA PRO A 22 10.27 11.85 4.35
C PRO A 22 9.97 12.97 3.35
N GLU A 23 9.63 12.60 2.12
CA GLU A 23 9.19 13.56 1.12
C GLU A 23 7.84 14.15 1.53
N ASN A 24 7.64 15.44 1.26
CA ASN A 24 6.35 16.07 1.51
C ASN A 24 5.27 15.32 0.72
N THR A 25 4.21 14.91 1.40
CA THR A 25 3.05 14.33 0.73
C THR A 25 2.37 15.43 -0.07
N SER A 26 2.27 15.27 -1.38
CA SER A 26 1.58 16.26 -2.22
C SER A 26 0.10 16.32 -1.84
N ALA A 27 -0.53 17.48 -2.05
CA ALA A 27 -1.96 17.64 -1.79
C ALA A 27 -2.78 16.58 -2.53
N ALA A 28 -2.43 16.27 -3.79
CA ALA A 28 -3.06 15.22 -4.58
C ALA A 28 -3.00 13.83 -3.91
N ARG A 29 -1.86 13.44 -3.33
CA ARG A 29 -1.74 12.17 -2.60
C ARG A 29 -2.59 12.17 -1.33
N SER A 30 -2.58 13.26 -0.57
CA SER A 30 -3.41 13.38 0.64
C SER A 30 -4.92 13.33 0.32
N TYR A 31 -5.34 13.95 -0.79
CA TYR A 31 -6.73 13.89 -1.25
C TYR A 31 -7.11 12.53 -1.83
N GLY A 32 -6.20 11.80 -2.48
CA GLY A 32 -6.47 10.47 -3.01
C GLY A 32 -6.49 9.36 -1.95
N PHE A 33 -5.76 9.54 -0.84
CA PHE A 33 -5.62 8.54 0.23
C PHE A 33 -6.25 9.02 1.55
N ASN A 34 -7.53 9.41 1.51
CA ASN A 34 -8.33 9.66 2.70
C ASN A 34 -9.49 8.66 2.81
N LYS A 35 -10.15 8.63 3.97
CA LYS A 35 -11.22 7.67 4.27
C LYS A 35 -12.33 7.70 3.21
N THR A 36 -12.75 8.87 2.77
CA THR A 36 -13.82 9.03 1.78
C THR A 36 -13.37 8.47 0.43
N ALA A 37 -12.22 8.91 -0.09
CA ALA A 37 -11.71 8.46 -1.37
C ALA A 37 -11.47 6.94 -1.43
N VAL A 38 -10.96 6.37 -0.33
CA VAL A 38 -10.76 4.92 -0.20
C VAL A 38 -12.10 4.18 -0.16
N ASN A 39 -13.08 4.70 0.58
CA ASN A 39 -14.41 4.10 0.65
C ASN A 39 -15.09 4.11 -0.72
N ASP A 40 -15.08 5.26 -1.41
CA ASP A 40 -15.65 5.42 -2.75
C ASP A 40 -15.00 4.45 -3.76
N PHE A 41 -13.67 4.26 -3.66
CA PHE A 41 -12.96 3.28 -4.47
C PHE A 41 -13.51 1.86 -4.28
N PHE A 42 -13.64 1.41 -3.02
CA PHE A 42 -14.12 0.05 -2.74
C PHE A 42 -15.59 -0.15 -3.07
N GLU A 43 -16.45 0.86 -2.86
CA GLU A 43 -17.85 0.79 -3.29
C GLU A 43 -17.97 0.66 -4.81
N ASN A 44 -17.16 1.40 -5.56
CA ASN A 44 -17.14 1.31 -7.02
C ASN A 44 -16.60 -0.04 -7.50
N LEU A 45 -15.56 -0.56 -6.83
CA LEU A 45 -15.03 -1.89 -7.10
C LEU A 45 -16.11 -2.95 -6.87
N GLU A 46 -16.77 -2.95 -5.72
CA GLU A 46 -17.85 -3.90 -5.39
C GLU A 46 -18.98 -3.88 -6.43
N LYS A 47 -19.42 -2.70 -6.85
CA LYS A 47 -20.45 -2.55 -7.91
C LYS A 47 -20.03 -3.23 -9.21
N ILE A 48 -18.77 -3.10 -9.61
CA ILE A 48 -18.24 -3.74 -10.83
C ILE A 48 -18.15 -5.25 -10.65
N LEU A 49 -17.67 -5.72 -9.50
CA LEU A 49 -17.59 -7.15 -9.19
C LEU A 49 -18.96 -7.82 -9.28
N VAL A 50 -19.96 -7.22 -8.63
CA VAL A 50 -21.34 -7.73 -8.64
C VAL A 50 -21.94 -7.67 -10.05
N LYS A 51 -21.75 -6.57 -10.78
CA LYS A 51 -22.30 -6.39 -12.12
C LYS A 51 -21.79 -7.44 -13.12
N HIS A 52 -20.54 -7.84 -12.99
CA HIS A 52 -19.88 -8.74 -13.94
C HIS A 52 -19.69 -10.17 -13.39
N GLU A 53 -20.28 -10.48 -12.23
CA GLU A 53 -20.13 -11.77 -11.54
C GLU A 53 -18.66 -12.21 -11.41
N LEU A 54 -17.76 -11.23 -11.24
CA LEU A 54 -16.33 -11.49 -11.17
C LEU A 54 -15.98 -11.94 -9.76
N ALA A 55 -15.39 -13.14 -9.64
CA ALA A 55 -14.76 -13.56 -8.41
C ALA A 55 -13.56 -12.64 -8.13
N ALA A 56 -13.48 -12.08 -6.92
CA ALA A 56 -12.36 -11.26 -6.49
C ALA A 56 -11.01 -12.00 -6.63
N GLU A 57 -11.04 -13.33 -6.54
CA GLU A 57 -9.89 -14.21 -6.77
C GLU A 57 -9.30 -14.06 -8.17
N ILE A 58 -10.13 -13.93 -9.22
CA ILE A 58 -9.68 -13.80 -10.62
C ILE A 58 -8.96 -12.46 -10.84
N LEU A 59 -9.40 -11.39 -10.17
CA LEU A 59 -8.75 -10.08 -10.29
C LEU A 59 -7.46 -9.98 -9.49
N MET A 60 -7.43 -10.58 -8.30
CA MET A 60 -6.24 -10.61 -7.44
C MET A 60 -5.17 -11.56 -7.98
N SER A 61 -5.56 -12.61 -8.72
CA SER A 61 -4.63 -13.55 -9.36
C SER A 61 -4.00 -12.99 -10.64
N HIS A 62 -4.70 -12.14 -11.40
CA HIS A 62 -4.18 -11.57 -12.65
C HIS A 62 -3.20 -10.38 -12.47
N GLY A 63 -2.94 -9.94 -11.24
CA GLY A 63 -2.05 -8.82 -10.93
C GLY A 63 -0.63 -9.20 -10.47
N TYR A 64 -0.35 -10.48 -10.23
CA TYR A 64 0.99 -10.96 -9.89
C TYR A 64 1.50 -11.87 -11.01
N PRO A 65 2.60 -11.52 -11.71
CA PRO A 65 3.34 -12.55 -12.43
C PRO A 65 3.75 -13.60 -11.39
N GLN A 66 3.33 -14.84 -11.60
CA GLN A 66 3.95 -15.95 -10.91
C GLN A 66 5.40 -16.00 -11.37
N CYS A 67 6.28 -15.53 -10.50
CA CYS A 67 7.71 -15.82 -10.47
C CYS A 67 8.01 -16.48 -9.14
#